data_AF-A0A9P7G8B1-F1
#
_entry.id   AF-A0A9P7G8B1-F1
#
_cell.length_a   1.000
_cell.length_b   1.000
_cell.length_c   1.000
_cell.angle_alpha   90.00
_cell.angle_beta   90.00
_cell.angle_gamma   90.00
#
_symmetry.space_group_name_H-M   'P 1'
#
loop_
_entity.id
_entity.type
_entity.pdbx_description
1 polymer ?
#
loop_
_entity_poly.entity_id
_entity_poly.type
_entity_poly.pdbx_seq_one_letter_code
_entity_poly.pdbx_strand_id
1 'polypeptide(L)'
;MSSKLLTETFQTVTLFKLLAIACLSLGYFTWSSVPRWRDLGTNSSKQAYVDLKNHCAHTFPIGASEYLRRHEALANVLLKLNASAYIAEPGASAAFYGNLSTTNWRLSERPLLLIITAFGQSGESSKARANVSVLTPKFESARAKALPIPSADQVQYVEWPEDANPYAVAVEALSNKAGTIFVDSGIRKFIADGLQAALPNAKILSAPQEIAQLRERKSSAEINLLTCANEVLLASFR
;
A
#
# COMPACT_ATOMS: atom_id res chain seq x y z
N MET A 1 74.31 -55.44 9.63
CA MET A 1 73.55 -54.54 8.73
C MET A 1 72.16 -54.22 9.32
N SER A 2 72.10 -53.80 10.61
CA SER A 2 70.84 -53.72 11.37
C SER A 2 70.69 -52.45 12.23
N SER A 3 71.66 -51.53 12.20
CA SER A 3 71.66 -50.32 13.05
C SER A 3 71.35 -49.02 12.30
N LYS A 4 71.29 -49.02 10.95
CA LYS A 4 70.98 -47.82 10.16
C LYS A 4 69.48 -47.64 9.86
N LEU A 5 68.70 -48.72 9.80
CA LEU A 5 67.25 -48.64 9.54
C LEU A 5 66.43 -48.17 10.75
N LEU A 6 66.89 -48.43 11.98
CA LEU A 6 66.17 -48.05 13.21
C LEU A 6 66.24 -46.53 13.49
N THR A 7 67.30 -45.85 13.06
CA THR A 7 67.52 -44.42 13.32
C THR A 7 66.72 -43.52 12.37
N GLU A 8 66.56 -43.91 11.09
CA GLU A 8 65.75 -43.14 10.13
C GLU A 8 64.24 -43.24 10.40
N THR A 9 63.76 -44.39 10.90
CA THR A 9 62.36 -44.55 11.32
C THR A 9 62.01 -43.75 12.57
N PHE A 10 62.98 -43.50 13.45
CA PHE A 10 62.72 -42.75 14.68
C PHE A 10 62.67 -41.23 14.45
N GLN A 11 63.53 -40.71 13.55
CA GLN A 11 63.55 -39.29 13.16
C GLN A 11 62.30 -38.86 12.37
N THR A 12 61.80 -39.70 11.48
CA THR A 12 60.61 -39.41 10.67
C THR A 12 59.32 -39.39 11.50
N VAL A 13 59.17 -40.28 12.48
CA VAL A 13 58.00 -40.34 13.38
C VAL A 13 57.99 -39.18 14.39
N THR A 14 59.16 -38.69 14.82
CA THR A 14 59.25 -37.52 15.71
C THR A 14 59.00 -36.20 14.97
N LEU A 15 59.46 -36.06 13.72
CA LEU A 15 59.15 -34.89 12.89
C LEU A 15 57.65 -34.76 12.59
N PHE A 16 56.97 -35.86 12.26
CA PHE A 16 55.51 -35.86 12.01
C PHE A 16 54.69 -35.54 13.26
N LYS A 17 55.11 -36.00 14.44
CA LYS A 17 54.45 -35.67 15.71
C LYS A 17 54.61 -34.20 16.10
N LEU A 18 55.78 -33.60 15.86
CA LEU A 18 56.04 -32.18 16.11
C LEU A 18 55.27 -31.26 15.14
N LEU A 19 55.16 -31.63 13.86
CA LEU A 19 54.35 -30.91 12.87
C LEU A 19 52.84 -30.99 13.15
N ALA A 20 52.33 -32.15 13.61
CA ALA A 20 50.93 -32.30 13.99
C ALA A 20 50.53 -31.47 15.22
N ILE A 21 51.42 -31.36 16.23
CA ILE A 21 51.21 -30.53 17.42
C ILE A 21 51.25 -29.05 17.07
N ALA A 22 52.15 -28.62 16.17
CA ALA A 22 52.23 -27.24 15.69
C ALA A 22 50.96 -26.83 14.90
N CYS A 23 50.44 -27.69 14.01
CA CYS A 23 49.19 -27.43 13.28
C CYS A 23 47.96 -27.39 14.20
N LEU A 24 47.91 -28.23 15.25
CA LEU A 24 46.85 -28.15 16.26
C LEU A 24 46.94 -26.83 17.05
N SER A 25 48.12 -26.41 17.51
CA SER A 25 48.27 -25.13 18.23
C SER A 25 47.98 -23.90 17.38
N LEU A 26 48.31 -23.90 16.08
CA LEU A 26 47.98 -22.82 15.14
C LEU A 26 46.49 -22.79 14.76
N GLY A 27 45.83 -23.96 14.72
CA GLY A 27 44.37 -24.05 14.58
C GLY A 27 43.62 -23.57 15.83
N TYR A 28 44.12 -23.88 17.03
CA TYR A 28 43.52 -23.41 18.28
C TYR A 28 43.67 -21.89 18.48
N PHE A 29 44.79 -21.29 18.05
CA PHE A 29 45.03 -19.84 18.20
C PHE A 29 44.22 -18.97 17.23
N THR A 30 43.80 -19.53 16.09
CA THR A 30 42.90 -18.83 15.15
C THR A 30 41.43 -19.07 15.46
N TRP A 31 41.08 -20.16 16.18
CA TRP A 31 39.70 -20.42 16.57
C TRP A 31 39.25 -19.69 17.85
N SER A 32 40.19 -19.33 18.74
CA SER A 32 39.90 -18.50 19.92
C SER A 32 39.62 -17.03 19.60
N SER A 33 39.89 -16.61 18.35
CA SER A 33 39.77 -15.22 17.89
C SER A 33 38.53 -14.96 17.04
N VAL A 34 37.68 -15.97 16.83
CA VAL A 34 36.34 -15.74 16.27
C VAL A 34 35.51 -15.11 17.37
N PRO A 35 34.97 -13.89 17.19
CA PRO A 35 34.05 -13.30 18.14
C PRO A 35 32.93 -14.32 18.39
N ARG A 36 32.85 -14.79 19.63
CA ARG A 36 31.78 -15.67 20.06
C ARG A 36 30.50 -14.85 19.95
N TRP A 37 29.69 -15.11 18.94
CA TRP A 37 28.36 -14.52 18.70
C TRP A 37 27.34 -14.88 19.81
N ARG A 38 27.71 -14.87 21.09
CA ARG A 38 26.89 -15.31 22.24
C ARG A 38 26.37 -14.17 23.11
N ASP A 39 26.40 -12.92 22.63
CA ASP A 39 25.74 -11.81 23.32
C ASP A 39 24.62 -11.14 22.50
N LEU A 40 24.00 -11.87 21.56
CA LEU A 40 22.71 -11.47 21.00
C LEU A 40 21.58 -12.01 21.86
N GLY A 41 21.22 -11.23 22.90
CA GLY A 41 19.86 -11.13 23.42
C GLY A 41 19.33 -12.31 24.24
N THR A 42 19.66 -12.36 25.54
CA THR A 42 18.89 -13.14 26.53
C THR A 42 18.02 -12.29 27.44
N ASN A 43 17.83 -11.00 27.13
CA ASN A 43 16.89 -10.15 27.88
C ASN A 43 15.49 -10.17 27.26
N SER A 44 14.62 -10.97 27.90
CA SER A 44 13.16 -10.82 28.00
C SER A 44 12.43 -10.29 26.75
N SER A 45 12.09 -11.20 25.83
CA SER A 45 11.25 -10.92 24.65
C SER A 45 9.88 -10.30 24.97
N LYS A 46 9.42 -10.35 26.24
CA LYS A 46 8.17 -9.71 26.68
C LYS A 46 8.32 -8.23 27.04
N GLN A 47 9.52 -7.75 27.33
CA GLN A 47 9.75 -6.37 27.80
C GLN A 47 10.12 -5.42 26.65
N ALA A 48 10.67 -5.95 25.55
CA ALA A 48 11.16 -5.19 24.40
C ALA A 48 10.07 -4.41 23.62
N TYR A 49 8.79 -4.76 23.77
CA TYR A 49 7.70 -4.19 22.95
C TYR A 49 6.64 -3.42 23.74
N VAL A 50 6.78 -3.31 25.07
CA VAL A 50 5.78 -2.62 25.92
C VAL A 50 5.64 -1.14 25.53
N ASP A 51 6.74 -0.52 25.12
CA ASP A 51 6.82 0.90 24.78
C ASP A 51 6.22 1.20 23.38
N LEU A 52 6.03 0.20 22.53
CA LEU A 52 5.47 0.39 21.18
C LEU A 52 3.96 0.63 21.18
N LYS A 53 3.23 0.10 22.17
CA LYS A 53 1.76 0.08 22.16
C LYS A 53 1.15 1.48 22.03
N ASN A 54 1.75 2.47 22.68
CA ASN A 54 1.26 3.84 22.72
C ASN A 54 2.10 4.82 21.90
N HIS A 55 3.07 4.34 21.12
CA HIS A 55 4.03 5.19 20.40
C HIS A 55 3.32 6.21 19.49
N CYS A 56 2.24 5.80 18.82
CA CYS A 56 1.45 6.65 17.93
C CYS A 56 0.24 7.35 18.58
N ALA A 57 0.11 7.35 19.91
CA ALA A 57 -1.04 7.94 20.59
C ALA A 57 -1.20 9.47 20.37
N HIS A 58 -0.14 10.14 19.94
CA HIS A 58 -0.13 11.57 19.61
C HIS A 58 -0.57 11.87 18.16
N THR A 59 -0.74 10.85 17.33
CA THR A 59 -1.18 10.99 15.94
C THR A 59 -2.70 10.88 15.83
N PHE A 60 -3.27 11.50 14.80
CA PHE A 60 -4.70 11.48 14.53
C PHE A 60 -4.98 10.87 13.15
N PRO A 61 -6.07 10.11 12.99
CA PRO A 61 -6.55 9.71 11.68
C PRO A 61 -6.78 10.93 10.78
N ILE A 62 -6.68 10.73 9.46
CA ILE A 62 -7.02 11.77 8.48
C ILE A 62 -8.47 12.21 8.70
N GLY A 63 -8.66 13.50 8.98
CA GLY A 63 -9.97 14.08 9.26
C GLY A 63 -10.81 14.32 8.00
N ALA A 64 -12.12 14.44 8.18
CA ALA A 64 -13.07 14.67 7.08
C ALA A 64 -12.70 15.89 6.21
N SER A 65 -12.26 16.99 6.83
CA SER A 65 -11.88 18.22 6.10
C SER A 65 -10.72 18.01 5.12
N GLU A 66 -9.83 17.05 5.38
CA GLU A 66 -8.75 16.72 4.46
C GLU A 66 -9.25 15.94 3.25
N TYR A 67 -10.18 15.01 3.43
CA TYR A 67 -10.84 14.32 2.32
C TYR A 67 -11.58 15.31 1.41
N LEU A 68 -12.29 16.29 1.98
CA LEU A 68 -12.96 17.32 1.18
C LEU A 68 -11.97 18.15 0.35
N ARG A 69 -10.80 18.49 0.91
CA ARG A 69 -9.73 19.16 0.15
C ARG A 69 -9.20 18.27 -0.98
N ARG A 70 -9.05 16.96 -0.75
CA ARG A 70 -8.61 16.00 -1.78
C ARG A 70 -9.64 15.87 -2.90
N HIS A 71 -10.93 15.83 -2.57
CA HIS A 71 -12.02 15.82 -3.54
C HIS A 71 -12.03 17.09 -4.40
N GLU A 72 -11.89 18.25 -3.77
CA GLU A 72 -11.79 19.52 -4.47
C GLU A 72 -10.58 19.56 -5.42
N ALA A 73 -9.41 19.14 -4.94
CA ALA A 73 -8.20 19.08 -5.76
C ALA A 73 -8.38 18.13 -6.96
N LEU A 74 -8.97 16.95 -6.73
CA LEU A 74 -9.28 16.00 -7.80
C LEU A 74 -10.30 16.58 -8.79
N ALA A 75 -11.37 17.23 -8.31
CA ALA A 75 -12.37 17.84 -9.16
C ALA A 75 -11.76 18.94 -10.06
N ASN A 76 -10.88 19.79 -9.52
CA ASN A 76 -10.16 20.79 -10.30
C ASN A 76 -9.31 20.16 -11.42
N VAL A 77 -8.59 19.08 -11.11
CA VAL A 77 -7.78 18.36 -12.11
C VAL A 77 -8.67 17.70 -13.17
N LEU A 78 -9.78 17.08 -12.78
CA LEU A 78 -10.73 16.46 -13.72
C LEU A 78 -11.32 17.49 -14.69
N LEU A 79 -11.77 18.65 -14.18
CA LEU A 79 -12.27 19.74 -15.02
C LEU A 79 -11.21 20.27 -15.98
N LYS A 80 -9.97 20.48 -15.50
CA LYS A 80 -8.84 20.92 -16.33
C LYS A 80 -8.51 19.93 -17.46
N LEU A 81 -8.65 18.64 -17.19
CA LEU A 81 -8.39 17.57 -18.16
C LEU A 81 -9.61 17.24 -19.03
N ASN A 82 -10.73 17.96 -18.87
CA ASN A 82 -12.00 17.67 -19.51
C ASN A 82 -12.42 16.19 -19.33
N ALA A 83 -12.25 15.69 -18.11
CA ALA A 83 -12.56 14.32 -17.72
C ALA A 83 -13.86 14.26 -16.92
N SER A 84 -14.66 13.23 -17.18
CA SER A 84 -16.00 13.07 -16.63
C SER A 84 -15.98 12.48 -15.22
N ALA A 85 -15.02 11.60 -14.93
CA ALA A 85 -14.92 10.92 -13.64
C ALA A 85 -13.51 10.38 -13.36
N TYR A 86 -13.26 10.15 -12.08
CA TYR A 86 -12.22 9.26 -11.57
C TYR A 86 -12.85 8.04 -10.90
N ILE A 87 -12.38 6.84 -11.22
CA ILE A 87 -12.91 5.58 -10.68
C ILE A 87 -11.80 4.75 -10.05
N ALA A 88 -12.03 4.23 -8.84
CA ALA A 88 -11.08 3.39 -8.13
C ALA A 88 -11.76 2.21 -7.43
N GLU A 89 -11.06 1.09 -7.34
CA GLU A 89 -11.42 -0.03 -6.46
C GLU A 89 -10.91 0.20 -5.04
N PRO A 90 -11.46 -0.50 -4.01
CA PRO A 90 -10.88 -0.54 -2.68
C PRO A 90 -9.37 -0.79 -2.71
N GLY A 91 -8.60 0.14 -2.17
CA GLY A 91 -7.15 0.17 -2.37
C GLY A 91 -6.54 1.48 -1.92
N ALA A 92 -5.29 1.74 -2.28
CA ALA A 92 -4.57 2.91 -1.79
C ALA A 92 -5.16 4.25 -2.30
N SER A 93 -5.63 4.31 -3.55
CA SER A 93 -6.27 5.50 -4.12
C SER A 93 -7.67 5.73 -3.54
N ALA A 94 -8.49 4.68 -3.44
CA ALA A 94 -9.80 4.78 -2.81
C ALA A 94 -9.71 5.05 -1.30
N ALA A 95 -8.65 4.59 -0.62
CA ALA A 95 -8.37 4.97 0.76
C ALA A 95 -8.01 6.45 0.86
N PHE A 96 -7.22 6.98 -0.08
CA PHE A 96 -6.83 8.39 -0.10
C PHE A 96 -8.03 9.33 -0.34
N TYR A 97 -8.92 9.00 -1.28
CA TYR A 97 -10.07 9.86 -1.58
C TYR A 97 -11.32 9.53 -0.76
N GLY A 98 -11.58 8.27 -0.46
CA GLY A 98 -12.87 7.82 0.09
C GLY A 98 -12.78 7.03 1.39
N ASN A 99 -11.61 6.98 2.07
CA ASN A 99 -11.42 6.13 3.24
C ASN A 99 -11.81 4.65 3.00
N LEU A 100 -11.67 4.20 1.76
CA LEU A 100 -12.07 2.88 1.29
C LEU A 100 -10.84 2.04 0.95
N SER A 101 -10.38 1.24 1.91
CA SER A 101 -9.24 0.34 1.74
C SER A 101 -9.67 -1.13 1.63
N THR A 102 -8.71 -1.99 1.28
CA THR A 102 -8.91 -3.45 1.25
C THR A 102 -9.18 -4.07 2.62
N THR A 103 -8.87 -3.37 3.72
CA THR A 103 -9.21 -3.78 5.09
C THR A 103 -10.71 -3.64 5.34
N ASN A 104 -11.34 -2.60 4.80
CA ASN A 104 -12.78 -2.33 4.95
C ASN A 104 -13.59 -3.14 3.94
N TRP A 105 -13.05 -3.35 2.75
CA TRP A 105 -13.70 -4.10 1.67
C TRP A 105 -12.70 -4.87 0.82
N ARG A 106 -12.78 -6.20 0.87
CA ARG A 106 -11.92 -7.07 0.06
C ARG A 106 -12.37 -7.05 -1.40
N LEU A 107 -11.39 -7.07 -2.29
CA LEU A 107 -11.64 -7.22 -3.72
C LEU A 107 -12.18 -8.62 -4.01
N SER A 108 -13.19 -8.70 -4.86
CA SER A 108 -13.80 -9.94 -5.35
C SER A 108 -14.15 -9.80 -6.84
N GLU A 109 -14.68 -10.83 -7.47
CA GLU A 109 -15.26 -10.74 -8.82
C GLU A 109 -16.40 -9.72 -8.91
N ARG A 110 -17.08 -9.43 -7.79
CA ARG A 110 -18.17 -8.47 -7.69
C ARG A 110 -17.62 -7.06 -7.48
N PRO A 111 -17.73 -6.15 -8.45
CA PRO A 111 -17.18 -4.82 -8.32
C PRO A 111 -17.89 -4.01 -7.22
N LEU A 112 -17.08 -3.42 -6.35
CA LEU A 112 -17.42 -2.21 -5.60
C LEU A 112 -16.47 -1.12 -6.07
N LEU A 113 -17.00 -0.01 -6.58
CA LEU A 113 -16.20 1.07 -7.18
C LEU A 113 -16.50 2.39 -6.48
N LEU A 114 -15.45 3.11 -6.07
CA LEU A 114 -15.53 4.53 -5.74
C LEU A 114 -15.52 5.32 -7.05
N ILE A 115 -16.54 6.16 -7.24
CA ILE A 115 -16.69 7.01 -8.42
C ILE A 115 -16.72 8.47 -7.92
N ILE A 116 -15.82 9.29 -8.44
CA ILE A 116 -15.78 10.72 -8.14
C ILE A 116 -15.98 11.50 -9.44
N THR A 117 -17.05 12.28 -9.51
CA THR A 117 -17.32 13.17 -10.64
C THR A 117 -17.09 14.62 -10.23
N ALA A 118 -16.77 15.48 -11.19
CA ALA A 118 -16.56 16.89 -10.98
C ALA A 118 -17.69 17.71 -11.60
N PHE A 119 -18.11 18.77 -10.91
CA PHE A 119 -19.10 19.75 -11.37
C PHE A 119 -18.55 21.17 -11.19
N GLY A 120 -18.94 22.06 -12.11
CA GLY A 120 -18.49 23.45 -12.17
C GLY A 120 -17.93 23.79 -13.55
N GLN A 121 -17.64 25.07 -13.79
CA GLN A 121 -16.97 25.52 -15.01
C GLN A 121 -15.50 25.82 -14.74
N SER A 122 -14.62 25.43 -15.66
CA SER A 122 -13.20 25.81 -15.60
C SER A 122 -13.07 27.33 -15.75
N GLY A 123 -12.55 28.02 -14.74
CA GLY A 123 -12.19 29.44 -14.80
C GLY A 123 -13.24 30.43 -14.30
N GLU A 124 -14.38 29.96 -13.77
CA GLU A 124 -15.32 30.81 -13.03
C GLU A 124 -14.95 30.83 -11.54
N SER A 125 -15.29 31.91 -10.83
CA SER A 125 -15.10 32.05 -9.37
C SER A 125 -15.87 30.99 -8.54
N SER A 126 -16.62 30.11 -9.19
CA SER A 126 -17.33 28.98 -8.58
C SER A 126 -16.36 27.81 -8.34
N LYS A 127 -16.05 27.59 -7.08
CA LYS A 127 -15.18 26.53 -6.57
C LYS A 127 -15.63 25.15 -7.11
N ALA A 128 -14.72 24.41 -7.76
CA ALA A 128 -15.04 23.08 -8.28
C ALA A 128 -15.62 22.18 -7.18
N ARG A 129 -16.69 21.45 -7.50
CA ARG A 129 -17.35 20.52 -6.58
C ARG A 129 -17.16 19.10 -7.04
N ALA A 130 -16.98 18.20 -6.09
CA ALA A 130 -16.96 16.77 -6.34
C ALA A 130 -18.27 16.15 -5.86
N ASN A 131 -18.76 15.13 -6.57
CA ASN A 131 -19.75 14.20 -6.04
C ASN A 131 -19.08 12.83 -5.86
N VAL A 132 -19.36 12.20 -4.73
CA VAL A 132 -18.86 10.88 -4.40
C VAL A 132 -19.99 9.87 -4.51
N SER A 133 -19.79 8.86 -5.35
CA SER A 133 -20.70 7.74 -5.55
C SER A 133 -19.97 6.42 -5.31
N VAL A 134 -20.70 5.39 -4.89
CA VAL A 134 -20.20 4.02 -4.68
C VAL A 134 -21.07 3.04 -5.44
N LEU A 135 -20.51 2.38 -6.46
CA LEU A 135 -21.14 1.21 -7.07
C LEU A 135 -21.03 0.03 -6.11
N THR A 136 -22.12 -0.70 -5.85
CA THR A 136 -22.11 -1.84 -4.92
C THR A 136 -23.09 -2.94 -5.34
N PRO A 137 -22.78 -4.23 -5.10
CA PRO A 137 -23.76 -5.30 -5.32
C PRO A 137 -25.01 -5.05 -4.47
N LYS A 138 -26.20 -5.20 -5.06
CA LYS A 138 -27.47 -4.87 -4.39
C LYS A 138 -27.63 -5.57 -3.04
N PHE A 139 -27.26 -6.86 -2.95
CA PHE A 139 -27.38 -7.62 -1.71
C PHE A 139 -26.39 -7.18 -0.60
N GLU A 140 -25.30 -6.48 -0.96
CA GLU A 140 -24.35 -5.93 0.01
C GLU A 140 -24.55 -4.43 0.28
N SER A 141 -25.58 -3.81 -0.30
CA SER A 141 -25.80 -2.36 -0.20
C SER A 141 -25.84 -1.85 1.25
N ALA A 142 -26.47 -2.59 2.17
CA ALA A 142 -26.51 -2.21 3.58
C ALA A 142 -25.11 -2.17 4.21
N ARG A 143 -24.23 -3.13 3.87
CA ARG A 143 -22.84 -3.17 4.32
C ARG A 143 -22.03 -2.04 3.69
N ALA A 144 -22.25 -1.74 2.41
CA ALA A 144 -21.58 -0.63 1.73
C ALA A 144 -21.99 0.72 2.33
N LYS A 145 -23.27 0.94 2.63
CA LYS A 145 -23.80 2.17 3.26
C LYS A 145 -23.26 2.42 4.67
N ALA A 146 -22.81 1.38 5.36
CA ALA A 146 -22.17 1.49 6.67
C ALA A 146 -20.69 1.91 6.60
N LEU A 147 -20.09 2.00 5.41
CA LEU A 147 -18.70 2.44 5.26
C LEU A 147 -18.59 3.94 5.58
N PRO A 148 -17.54 4.36 6.32
CA PRO A 148 -17.33 5.77 6.68
C PRO A 148 -16.69 6.54 5.51
N ILE A 149 -17.38 6.59 4.37
CA ILE A 149 -16.94 7.31 3.17
C ILE A 149 -17.16 8.81 3.40
N PRO A 150 -16.10 9.63 3.47
CA PRO A 150 -16.22 11.07 3.63
C PRO A 150 -16.75 11.70 2.34
N SER A 151 -17.65 12.66 2.48
CA SER A 151 -18.18 13.46 1.37
C SER A 151 -18.80 14.75 1.93
N ALA A 152 -18.79 15.83 1.13
CA ALA A 152 -19.44 17.09 1.51
C ALA A 152 -20.96 16.96 1.46
N ASP A 153 -21.45 16.23 0.45
CA ASP A 153 -22.86 15.91 0.24
C ASP A 153 -23.11 14.42 0.52
N GLN A 154 -24.37 13.99 0.52
CA GLN A 154 -24.71 12.58 0.72
C GLN A 154 -24.05 11.69 -0.35
N VAL A 155 -23.33 10.65 0.09
CA VAL A 155 -22.74 9.64 -0.81
C VAL A 155 -23.86 8.89 -1.52
N GLN A 156 -23.80 8.84 -2.85
CA GLN A 156 -24.77 8.09 -3.64
C GLN A 156 -24.33 6.64 -3.75
N TYR A 157 -25.22 5.70 -3.43
CA TYR A 157 -24.96 4.27 -3.58
C TYR A 157 -25.71 3.75 -4.79
N VAL A 158 -24.96 3.29 -5.78
CA VAL A 158 -25.46 2.76 -7.05
C VAL A 158 -25.48 1.24 -6.93
N GLU A 159 -26.68 0.68 -6.81
CA GLU A 159 -26.87 -0.75 -6.53
C GLU A 159 -27.08 -1.54 -7.82
N TRP A 160 -26.25 -2.56 -8.05
CA TRP A 160 -26.40 -3.44 -9.23
C TRP A 160 -26.90 -4.85 -8.81
N PRO A 161 -27.98 -5.37 -9.42
CA PRO A 161 -28.45 -6.76 -9.26
C PRO A 161 -27.49 -7.80 -9.86
N GLU A 162 -27.47 -9.02 -9.32
CA GLU A 162 -26.57 -10.12 -9.78
C GLU A 162 -26.78 -10.52 -11.25
N ASP A 163 -27.96 -10.30 -11.81
CA ASP A 163 -28.31 -10.58 -13.20
C ASP A 163 -28.04 -9.39 -14.15
N ALA A 164 -27.61 -8.25 -13.61
CA ALA A 164 -27.30 -7.05 -14.38
C ALA A 164 -25.79 -6.93 -14.67
N ASN A 165 -25.46 -6.19 -15.73
CA ASN A 165 -24.08 -5.78 -15.98
C ASN A 165 -23.70 -4.64 -15.01
N PRO A 166 -22.78 -4.83 -14.05
CA PRO A 166 -22.41 -3.79 -13.08
C PRO A 166 -21.85 -2.53 -13.74
N TYR A 167 -21.14 -2.67 -14.85
CA TYR A 167 -20.51 -1.54 -15.53
C TYR A 167 -21.52 -0.68 -16.27
N ALA A 168 -22.56 -1.30 -16.85
CA ALA A 168 -23.68 -0.57 -17.45
C ALA A 168 -24.40 0.28 -16.39
N VAL A 169 -24.68 -0.30 -15.22
CA VAL A 169 -25.29 0.42 -14.09
C VAL A 169 -24.38 1.55 -13.60
N ALA A 170 -23.07 1.31 -13.49
CA ALA A 170 -22.10 2.31 -13.05
C ALA A 170 -22.06 3.53 -13.97
N VAL A 171 -22.05 3.32 -15.28
CA VAL A 171 -21.95 4.41 -16.26
C VAL A 171 -23.27 5.14 -16.46
N GLU A 172 -24.40 4.49 -16.17
CA GLU A 172 -25.72 5.14 -16.16
C GLU A 172 -25.84 6.20 -15.07
N ALA A 173 -25.15 6.00 -13.94
CA ALA A 173 -25.09 6.97 -12.86
C ALA A 173 -24.20 8.20 -13.17
N LEU A 174 -23.38 8.15 -14.24
CA LEU A 174 -22.56 9.28 -14.63
C LEU A 174 -23.39 10.36 -15.33
N SER A 175 -23.26 11.61 -14.87
CA SER A 175 -23.94 12.76 -15.47
C SER A 175 -23.44 13.07 -16.88
N ASN A 176 -22.16 12.80 -17.16
CA ASN A 176 -21.58 12.92 -18.49
C ASN A 176 -21.01 11.57 -18.95
N LYS A 177 -21.69 10.96 -19.93
CA LYS A 177 -21.31 9.67 -20.53
C LYS A 177 -20.34 9.83 -21.70
N ALA A 178 -20.10 11.06 -22.16
CA ALA A 178 -19.12 11.38 -23.18
C ALA A 178 -17.83 11.89 -22.51
N GLY A 179 -16.67 11.57 -23.08
CA GLY A 179 -15.38 12.10 -22.63
C GLY A 179 -14.45 11.05 -22.00
N THR A 180 -13.48 11.53 -21.24
CA THR A 180 -12.44 10.71 -20.63
C THR A 180 -12.82 10.34 -19.20
N ILE A 181 -12.72 9.07 -18.85
CA ILE A 181 -12.82 8.58 -17.48
C ILE A 181 -11.44 8.07 -17.08
N PHE A 182 -10.91 8.61 -15.99
CA PHE A 182 -9.66 8.13 -15.43
C PHE A 182 -9.92 7.02 -14.42
N VAL A 183 -9.18 5.93 -14.53
CA VAL A 183 -9.22 4.82 -13.57
C VAL A 183 -7.94 4.77 -12.75
N ASP A 184 -8.04 4.29 -11.52
CA ASP A 184 -6.86 4.00 -10.70
C ASP A 184 -5.86 3.11 -11.43
N SER A 185 -4.57 3.38 -11.30
CA SER A 185 -3.53 2.60 -12.00
C SER A 185 -3.46 1.15 -11.51
N GLY A 186 -3.92 0.89 -10.28
CA GLY A 186 -4.03 -0.46 -9.71
C GLY A 186 -5.36 -1.16 -9.99
N ILE A 187 -6.26 -0.55 -10.77
CA ILE A 187 -7.56 -1.17 -11.07
C ILE A 187 -7.38 -2.48 -11.84
N ARG A 188 -8.16 -3.50 -11.50
CA ARG A 188 -8.08 -4.80 -12.17
C ARG A 188 -8.58 -4.67 -13.60
N LYS A 189 -7.84 -5.25 -14.55
CA LYS A 189 -8.05 -5.08 -15.99
C LYS A 189 -9.49 -5.36 -16.45
N PHE A 190 -10.14 -6.39 -15.91
CA PHE A 190 -11.52 -6.73 -16.27
C PHE A 190 -12.54 -5.63 -15.90
N ILE A 191 -12.25 -4.83 -14.87
CA ILE A 191 -13.07 -3.67 -14.50
C ILE A 191 -12.93 -2.57 -15.55
N ALA A 192 -11.71 -2.23 -15.93
CA ALA A 192 -11.45 -1.24 -16.97
C ALA A 192 -12.06 -1.67 -18.31
N ASP A 193 -11.95 -2.96 -18.65
CA ASP A 193 -12.54 -3.53 -19.87
C ASP A 193 -14.06 -3.50 -19.83
N GLY A 194 -14.65 -3.84 -18.69
CA GLY A 194 -16.10 -3.76 -18.48
C GLY A 194 -16.63 -2.33 -18.62
N LEU A 195 -15.93 -1.35 -18.05
CA LEU A 195 -16.24 0.08 -18.21
C LEU A 195 -16.12 0.53 -19.67
N GLN A 196 -15.05 0.12 -20.37
CA GLN A 196 -14.84 0.46 -21.77
C GLN A 196 -15.90 -0.16 -22.69
N ALA A 197 -16.33 -1.39 -22.41
CA ALA A 197 -17.41 -2.05 -23.12
C ALA A 197 -18.77 -1.38 -22.86
N ALA A 198 -19.01 -0.87 -21.64
CA ALA A 198 -20.23 -0.14 -21.29
C ALA A 198 -20.29 1.28 -21.88
N LEU A 199 -19.13 1.90 -22.19
CA LEU A 199 -19.03 3.20 -22.84
C LEU A 199 -18.11 3.15 -24.07
N PRO A 200 -18.55 2.58 -25.22
CA PRO A 200 -17.71 2.44 -26.41
C PRO A 200 -17.17 3.76 -26.98
N ASN A 201 -17.87 4.86 -26.72
CA ASN A 201 -17.52 6.20 -27.21
C ASN A 201 -16.70 7.03 -26.20
N ALA A 202 -16.52 6.53 -24.98
CA ALA A 202 -15.69 7.18 -23.96
C ALA A 202 -14.26 6.61 -23.97
N LYS A 203 -13.33 7.38 -23.43
CA LYS A 203 -11.94 6.93 -23.22
C LYS A 203 -11.76 6.49 -21.77
N ILE A 204 -11.54 5.21 -21.53
CA ILE A 204 -11.14 4.71 -20.21
C ILE A 204 -9.62 4.66 -20.16
N LEU A 205 -9.00 5.56 -19.39
CA LEU A 205 -7.55 5.71 -19.33
C LEU A 205 -7.05 5.58 -17.89
N SER A 206 -5.85 5.05 -17.69
CA SER A 206 -5.20 5.13 -16.39
C SER A 206 -4.99 6.60 -15.99
N ALA A 207 -5.11 6.88 -14.70
CA ALA A 207 -4.94 8.22 -14.16
C ALA A 207 -3.56 8.81 -14.54
N PRO A 208 -3.52 10.03 -15.10
CA PRO A 208 -2.29 10.65 -15.55
C PRO A 208 -1.53 11.25 -14.36
N GLN A 209 -0.34 11.77 -14.66
CA GLN A 209 0.57 12.30 -13.64
C GLN A 209 -0.06 13.42 -12.80
N GLU A 210 -0.92 14.26 -13.39
CA GLU A 210 -1.61 15.35 -12.69
C GLU A 210 -2.49 14.85 -11.55
N ILE A 211 -3.14 13.69 -11.72
CA ILE A 211 -3.92 13.04 -10.66
C ILE A 211 -2.99 12.32 -9.68
N ALA A 212 -1.95 11.64 -10.18
CA ALA A 212 -0.98 10.94 -9.33
C ALA A 212 -0.27 11.90 -8.35
N GLN A 213 0.10 13.10 -8.81
CA GLN A 213 0.78 14.14 -8.02
C GLN A 213 -0.03 14.59 -6.80
N LEU A 214 -1.37 14.50 -6.84
CA LEU A 214 -2.21 14.79 -5.68
C LEU A 214 -1.90 13.90 -4.48
N ARG A 215 -1.45 12.66 -4.75
CA ARG A 215 -1.03 11.71 -3.73
C ARG A 215 0.46 11.78 -3.45
N GLU A 216 1.29 12.25 -4.37
CA GLU A 216 2.74 12.31 -4.16
C GLU A 216 3.14 13.35 -3.13
N ARG A 217 2.36 14.44 -2.99
CA ARG A 217 2.61 15.51 -2.01
C ARG A 217 1.81 15.27 -0.73
N LYS A 218 2.50 14.99 0.36
CA LYS A 218 1.88 14.66 1.65
C LYS A 218 1.45 15.90 2.42
N SER A 219 0.29 15.82 3.05
CA SER A 219 -0.13 16.77 4.08
C SER A 219 0.71 16.60 5.35
N SER A 220 0.66 17.59 6.25
CA SER A 220 1.27 17.46 7.58
C SER A 220 0.68 16.29 8.37
N ALA A 221 -0.63 16.03 8.24
CA ALA A 221 -1.29 14.90 8.89
C ALA A 221 -0.79 13.55 8.36
N GLU A 222 -0.63 13.43 7.03
CA GLU A 222 -0.04 12.24 6.41
C GLU A 222 1.41 12.05 6.83
N ILE A 223 2.21 13.11 6.85
CA ILE A 223 3.61 13.06 7.32
C ILE A 223 3.67 12.56 8.75
N ASN A 224 2.83 13.07 9.66
CA ASN A 224 2.81 12.63 11.05
C ASN A 224 2.50 11.13 11.18
N LEU A 225 1.54 10.62 10.42
CA LEU A 225 1.21 9.18 10.40
C LEU A 225 2.37 8.34 9.86
N LEU A 226 3.01 8.78 8.77
CA LEU A 226 4.15 8.09 8.16
C LEU A 226 5.38 8.10 9.07
N THR A 227 5.67 9.24 9.69
CA THR A 227 6.74 9.38 10.69
C THR A 227 6.51 8.40 11.82
N CYS A 228 5.31 8.34 12.38
CA CYS A 228 5.03 7.42 13.47
C CYS A 228 5.19 5.95 13.08
N ALA A 229 4.68 5.56 11.91
CA ALA A 229 4.85 4.21 11.40
C ALA A 229 6.34 3.84 11.23
N ASN A 230 7.16 4.77 10.74
CA ASN A 230 8.59 4.58 10.59
C ASN A 230 9.32 4.49 11.94
N GLU A 231 8.96 5.32 12.91
CA GLU A 231 9.54 5.26 14.26
C GLU A 231 9.21 3.94 14.97
N VAL A 232 7.97 3.45 14.87
CA VAL A 232 7.58 2.14 15.40
C VAL A 232 8.38 1.02 14.73
N LEU A 233 8.56 1.07 13.41
CA LEU A 233 9.37 0.10 12.69
C LEU A 233 10.82 0.12 13.18
N LEU A 234 11.44 1.30 13.29
CA LEU A 234 12.80 1.44 13.81
C LEU A 234 12.94 0.93 15.24
N ALA A 235 11.95 1.19 16.09
CA ALA A 235 11.93 0.72 17.46
C ALA A 235 11.74 -0.81 17.56
N SER A 236 11.11 -1.45 16.58
CA SER A 236 10.92 -2.92 16.56
C SER A 236 12.22 -3.71 16.33
N PHE A 237 13.27 -3.07 15.80
CA PHE A 237 14.59 -3.68 15.59
C PHE A 237 15.54 -3.52 16.79
N ARG A 238 15.15 -2.78 17.83
CA ARG A 238 15.95 -2.56 19.05
C ARG A 238 15.63 -3.59 20.11
#